data_AF-A0A2N2GLC0-F1
#
_entry.id   AF-A0A2N2GLC0-F1
#
_cell.length_a   1.000
_cell.length_b   1.000
_cell.length_c   1.000
_cell.angle_alpha   90.00
_cell.angle_beta   90.00
_cell.angle_gamma   90.00
#
_symmetry.space_group_name_H-M   'P 1'
#
loop_
_entity.id
_entity.type
_entity.pdbx_description
1 polymer ?
#
loop_
_entity_poly.entity_id
_entity_poly.type
_entity_poly.pdbx_seq_one_letter_code
_entity_poly.pdbx_strand_id
1 'polypeptide(L)'
;MTLMFRSAYLASVQAEHAQTSASNASSTANSALSKMEMMQADLERLLMITEAMWLIIKENNLVSDDELVAKIREVDLRDGRLDGRVAKQNNPECPGCKRTVIGKHPVCLYCGAVVDRDPFAR
;
A
#
# COMPACT_ATOMS: atom_id res chain seq x y z
N MET A 1 -47.51 -35.51 8.04
CA MET A 1 -46.39 -35.38 9.01
C MET A 1 -45.02 -35.29 8.34
N THR A 2 -44.69 -36.07 7.31
CA THR A 2 -43.36 -36.10 6.65
C THR A 2 -42.90 -34.77 6.00
N LEU A 3 -43.83 -33.98 5.46
CA LEU A 3 -43.53 -32.67 4.86
C LEU A 3 -43.11 -31.61 5.88
N MET A 4 -43.67 -31.64 7.09
CA MET A 4 -43.31 -30.67 8.15
C MET A 4 -41.93 -30.96 8.73
N PHE A 5 -41.56 -32.24 8.92
CA PHE A 5 -40.21 -32.61 9.36
C PHE A 5 -39.13 -32.18 8.35
N ARG A 6 -39.40 -32.29 7.05
CA ARG A 6 -38.47 -31.87 6.00
C ARG A 6 -38.30 -30.34 5.94
N SER A 7 -39.36 -29.58 6.21
CA SER A 7 -39.31 -28.11 6.31
C SER A 7 -38.50 -27.63 7.52
N ALA A 8 -38.67 -28.27 8.68
CA ALA A 8 -37.93 -27.92 9.89
C ALA A 8 -36.42 -28.19 9.74
N TYR A 9 -36.07 -29.32 9.10
CA TYR A 9 -34.67 -29.66 8.81
C TYR A 9 -34.00 -28.67 7.84
N LEU A 10 -34.69 -28.23 6.80
CA LEU A 10 -34.15 -27.21 5.88
C LEU A 10 -33.94 -25.86 6.60
N ALA A 11 -34.86 -25.48 7.49
CA ALA A 11 -34.73 -24.26 8.28
C ALA A 11 -33.52 -24.31 9.24
N SER A 12 -33.27 -25.46 9.89
CA SER A 12 -32.09 -25.61 10.76
C SER A 12 -30.77 -25.52 10.00
N VAL A 13 -30.69 -26.14 8.82
CA VAL A 13 -29.50 -26.05 7.95
C VAL A 13 -29.26 -24.62 7.46
N GLN A 14 -30.33 -23.89 7.09
CA GLN A 14 -30.23 -22.48 6.71
C GLN A 14 -29.78 -21.60 7.89
N ALA A 15 -30.30 -21.84 9.09
CA ALA A 15 -29.91 -21.10 10.29
C ALA A 15 -28.44 -21.35 10.65
N GLU A 16 -27.96 -22.59 10.53
CA GLU A 16 -26.55 -22.94 10.74
C GLU A 16 -25.64 -22.23 9.71
N HIS A 17 -25.98 -22.28 8.43
CA HIS A 17 -25.23 -21.55 7.39
C HIS A 17 -25.21 -20.04 7.63
N ALA A 18 -26.34 -19.45 8.01
CA ALA A 18 -26.41 -18.03 8.35
C ALA A 18 -25.50 -17.69 9.55
N GLN A 19 -25.50 -18.54 10.58
CA GLN A 19 -24.66 -18.38 11.76
C GLN A 19 -23.16 -18.49 11.42
N THR A 20 -22.77 -19.47 10.61
CA THR A 20 -21.38 -19.63 10.15
C THR A 20 -20.96 -18.43 9.30
N SER A 21 -21.82 -17.97 8.37
CA SER A 21 -21.53 -16.79 7.55
C SER A 21 -21.37 -15.53 8.40
N ALA A 22 -22.23 -15.34 9.42
CA ALA A 22 -22.13 -14.21 10.33
C ALA A 22 -20.85 -14.27 11.18
N SER A 23 -20.47 -15.45 11.67
CA SER A 23 -19.23 -15.65 12.43
C SER A 23 -17.99 -15.35 11.58
N ASN A 24 -17.96 -15.84 10.33
CA ASN A 24 -16.87 -15.57 9.40
C ASN A 24 -16.75 -14.08 9.05
N ALA A 25 -17.89 -13.41 8.83
CA ALA A 25 -17.93 -11.97 8.58
C ALA A 25 -17.39 -11.18 9.79
N SER A 26 -17.80 -11.55 11.01
CA SER A 26 -17.30 -10.94 12.25
C SER A 26 -15.80 -11.16 12.43
N SER A 27 -15.30 -12.37 12.21
CA SER A 27 -13.87 -12.68 12.26
C SER A 27 -13.06 -11.88 11.24
N THR A 28 -13.58 -11.73 10.01
CA THR A 28 -12.95 -10.92 8.96
C THR A 28 -12.92 -9.45 9.33
N ALA A 29 -14.01 -8.92 9.88
CA ALA A 29 -14.10 -7.54 10.34
C ALA A 29 -13.09 -7.27 11.47
N ASN A 30 -13.03 -8.14 12.49
CA ASN A 30 -12.07 -8.01 13.58
C ASN A 30 -10.63 -8.08 13.07
N SER A 31 -10.34 -8.98 12.14
CA SER A 31 -9.00 -9.08 11.52
C SER A 31 -8.61 -7.82 10.75
N ALA A 32 -9.58 -7.17 10.08
CA ALA A 32 -9.35 -5.91 9.38
C ALA A 32 -9.11 -4.75 10.38
N LEU A 33 -9.88 -4.69 11.47
CA LEU A 33 -9.69 -3.69 12.53
C LEU A 33 -8.30 -3.81 13.17
N SER A 34 -7.88 -5.02 13.53
CA SER A 34 -6.53 -5.22 14.09
C SER A 34 -5.42 -4.81 13.11
N LYS A 35 -5.59 -5.08 11.81
CA LYS A 35 -4.63 -4.60 10.79
C LYS A 35 -4.60 -3.07 10.71
N MET A 36 -5.75 -2.41 10.82
CA MET A 36 -5.81 -0.95 10.85
C MET A 36 -5.10 -0.37 12.07
N GLU A 37 -5.30 -0.96 13.25
CA GLU A 37 -4.61 -0.54 14.49
C GLU A 37 -3.08 -0.68 14.33
N MET A 38 -2.61 -1.79 13.76
CA MET A 38 -1.18 -1.99 13.49
C MET A 38 -0.66 -0.96 12.48
N MET A 39 -1.39 -0.70 11.39
CA MET A 39 -1.02 0.32 10.40
C MET A 39 -0.98 1.73 11.02
N GLN A 40 -1.89 2.05 11.94
CA GLN A 40 -1.89 3.32 12.66
C GLN A 40 -0.64 3.45 13.53
N ALA A 41 -0.28 2.40 14.28
CA ALA A 41 0.95 2.38 15.08
C ALA A 41 2.21 2.54 14.21
N ASP A 42 2.27 1.87 13.05
CA ASP A 42 3.38 2.02 12.10
C ASP A 42 3.45 3.44 11.51
N LEU A 43 2.30 4.07 11.23
CA LEU A 43 2.22 5.45 10.77
C LEU A 43 2.70 6.43 11.84
N GLU A 44 2.27 6.28 13.09
CA GLU A 44 2.74 7.12 14.21
C GLU A 44 4.24 7.02 14.40
N ARG A 45 4.79 5.80 14.33
CA ARG A 45 6.22 5.56 14.40
C ARG A 45 6.96 6.21 13.24
N LEU A 46 6.42 6.13 12.01
CA LEU A 46 7.01 6.79 10.85
C LEU A 46 7.00 8.31 11.00
N LEU A 47 5.89 8.89 11.47
CA LEU A 47 5.76 10.33 11.72
C LEU A 47 6.82 10.79 12.71
N MET A 48 6.96 10.10 13.84
CA MET A 48 7.98 10.39 14.85
C MET A 48 9.40 10.36 14.28
N ILE A 49 9.72 9.34 13.47
CA ILE A 49 11.04 9.24 12.81
C ILE A 49 11.25 10.41 11.85
N THR A 50 10.25 10.74 11.01
CA THR A 50 10.38 11.84 10.04
C THR A 50 10.46 13.20 10.71
N GLU A 51 9.77 13.39 11.83
CA GLU A 51 9.86 14.60 12.66
C GLU A 51 11.25 14.74 13.27
N ALA A 52 11.78 13.67 13.88
CA ALA A 52 13.14 13.66 14.42
C ALA A 52 14.19 13.94 13.33
N MET A 53 14.04 13.34 12.14
CA MET A 53 14.91 13.64 11.00
C MET A 53 14.84 15.11 10.60
N TRP A 54 13.66 15.71 10.57
CA TRP A 54 13.50 17.12 10.22
C TRP A 54 14.13 18.04 11.28
N LEU A 55 13.92 17.76 12.57
CA LEU A 55 14.53 18.52 13.66
C LEU A 55 16.06 18.51 13.55
N ILE A 56 16.67 17.34 13.29
CA ILE A 56 18.13 17.24 13.08
C ILE A 56 18.58 18.11 11.90
N ILE A 57 17.86 18.10 10.77
CA ILE A 57 18.22 18.92 9.60
C ILE A 57 18.11 20.42 9.91
N LYS A 58 17.04 20.81 10.61
CA LYS A 58 16.75 22.19 10.98
C LYS A 58 17.74 22.75 11.99
N GLU A 59 18.09 21.97 13.01
CA GLU A 59 19.07 22.36 14.05
C GLU A 59 20.48 22.59 13.49
N ASN A 60 20.83 21.89 12.41
CA ASN A 60 22.09 22.09 11.70
C ASN A 60 22.05 23.27 10.70
N ASN A 61 20.98 24.09 10.71
CA ASN A 61 20.75 25.23 9.81
C ASN A 61 20.91 24.89 8.31
N LEU A 62 20.60 23.65 7.92
CA LEU A 62 20.75 23.22 6.54
C LEU A 62 19.60 23.72 5.64
N VAL A 63 18.38 23.84 6.19
CA VAL A 63 17.15 24.11 5.43
C VAL A 63 16.09 24.75 6.34
N SER A 64 15.29 25.68 5.83
CA SER A 64 14.13 26.30 6.49
C SER A 64 12.82 25.51 6.29
N ASP A 65 11.80 25.78 7.12
CA ASP A 65 10.47 25.13 6.99
C ASP A 65 9.82 25.44 5.62
N ASP A 66 10.00 26.67 5.11
CA ASP A 66 9.47 27.08 3.81
C ASP A 66 10.12 26.30 2.64
N GLU A 67 11.41 26.04 2.73
CA GLU A 67 12.13 25.21 1.75
C GLU A 67 11.66 23.75 1.79
N LEU A 68 11.37 23.20 2.97
CA LEU A 68 10.77 21.88 3.09
C LEU A 68 9.38 21.85 2.43
N VAL A 69 8.53 22.84 2.72
CA VAL A 69 7.20 22.94 2.11
C VAL A 69 7.30 23.07 0.59
N ALA A 70 8.23 23.88 0.08
CA ALA A 70 8.49 24.00 -1.34
C ALA A 70 8.94 22.67 -1.95
N LYS A 71 9.82 21.94 -1.26
CA LYS A 71 10.31 20.62 -1.72
C LYS A 71 9.20 19.56 -1.71
N ILE A 72 8.32 19.56 -0.71
CA ILE A 72 7.15 18.67 -0.67
C ILE A 72 6.24 18.93 -1.87
N ARG A 73 5.94 20.21 -2.16
CA ARG A 73 5.14 20.59 -3.34
C ARG A 73 5.80 20.19 -4.66
N GLU A 74 7.12 20.37 -4.78
CA GLU A 74 7.88 19.94 -5.94
C GLU A 74 7.77 18.42 -6.14
N VAL A 75 7.84 17.64 -5.06
CA VAL A 75 7.73 16.18 -5.11
C VAL A 75 6.32 15.73 -5.50
N ASP A 76 5.28 16.36 -4.95
CA ASP A 76 3.87 16.10 -5.28
C ASP A 76 3.62 16.36 -6.77
N LEU A 77 4.08 17.51 -7.27
CA LEU A 77 3.93 17.94 -8.67
C LEU A 77 4.74 17.16 -9.71
N ARG A 78 5.48 16.10 -9.35
CA ARG A 78 6.33 15.35 -10.29
C ARG A 78 5.55 14.67 -11.42
N ASP A 79 4.28 14.35 -11.22
CA ASP A 79 3.37 13.84 -12.26
C ASP A 79 2.45 14.92 -12.85
N GLY A 80 2.68 16.18 -12.47
CA GLY A 80 1.86 17.33 -12.85
C GLY A 80 0.58 17.49 -12.01
N ARG A 81 0.41 16.73 -10.91
CA ARG A 81 -0.76 16.81 -10.03
C ARG A 81 -0.34 17.23 -8.62
N LEU A 82 -1.16 18.03 -7.96
CA LEU A 82 -0.98 18.42 -6.57
C LEU A 82 -2.04 17.68 -5.74
N ASP A 83 -1.84 16.39 -5.52
CA ASP A 83 -2.83 15.49 -4.90
C ASP A 83 -2.34 14.83 -3.60
N GLY A 84 -1.17 15.25 -3.11
CA GLY A 84 -0.51 14.70 -1.93
C GLY A 84 0.10 13.32 -2.17
N ARG A 85 0.36 12.93 -3.42
CA ARG A 85 0.91 11.62 -3.77
C ARG A 85 2.21 11.78 -4.51
N VAL A 86 3.15 10.88 -4.21
CA VAL A 86 4.38 10.79 -4.98
C VAL A 86 4.06 10.15 -6.33
N ALA A 87 4.46 10.83 -7.41
CA ALA A 87 4.40 10.31 -8.76
C ALA A 87 4.97 8.88 -8.86
N LYS A 88 4.25 7.99 -9.53
CA LYS A 88 4.78 6.65 -9.85
C LYS A 88 5.89 6.81 -10.88
N GLN A 89 7.06 6.22 -10.63
CA GLN A 89 8.10 6.20 -11.64
C GLN A 89 7.67 5.30 -12.80
N ASN A 90 7.83 5.79 -14.02
CA ASN A 90 7.65 4.97 -15.20
C ASN A 90 8.74 3.89 -15.23
N ASN A 91 8.38 2.68 -15.64
CA ASN A 91 9.37 1.64 -15.82
C ASN A 91 10.36 2.06 -16.94
N PRO A 92 11.67 1.82 -16.75
CA PRO A 92 12.65 2.18 -17.76
C PRO A 92 12.54 1.31 -19.01
N GLU A 93 13.08 1.79 -20.12
CA GLU A 93 13.30 0.98 -21.31
C GLU A 93 14.52 0.09 -21.14
N CYS A 94 14.44 -1.15 -21.65
CA CYS A 94 15.56 -2.07 -21.66
C CYS A 94 16.68 -1.53 -22.58
N PRO A 95 17.95 -1.46 -22.13
CA PRO A 95 19.04 -0.99 -22.98
C PRO A 95 19.30 -1.91 -24.19
N GLY A 96 19.01 -3.21 -24.05
CA GLY A 96 19.24 -4.21 -25.10
C GLY A 96 18.15 -4.30 -26.16
N CYS A 97 16.86 -4.27 -25.77
CA CYS A 97 15.75 -4.45 -26.72
C CYS A 97 14.76 -3.28 -26.82
N LYS A 98 15.00 -2.19 -26.07
CA LYS A 98 14.18 -0.96 -26.04
C LYS A 98 12.71 -1.11 -25.64
N ARG A 99 12.27 -2.30 -25.23
CA ARG A 99 10.95 -2.51 -24.63
C ARG A 99 10.93 -1.99 -23.19
N THR A 100 9.82 -1.41 -22.77
CA THR A 100 9.57 -1.06 -21.37
C THR A 100 9.68 -2.31 -20.49
N VAL A 101 10.49 -2.23 -19.45
CA VAL A 101 10.72 -3.37 -18.55
C VAL A 101 9.50 -3.54 -17.65
N ILE A 102 8.99 -4.76 -17.51
CA ILE A 102 7.84 -5.03 -16.64
C ILE A 102 8.33 -5.26 -15.20
N GLY A 103 7.64 -4.64 -14.24
CA GLY A 103 7.87 -4.85 -12.81
C GLY A 103 9.23 -4.31 -12.34
N LYS A 104 9.80 -4.95 -11.31
CA LYS A 104 11.06 -4.56 -10.66
C LYS A 104 12.20 -5.56 -10.89
N HIS A 105 12.13 -6.37 -11.94
CA HIS A 105 13.17 -7.37 -12.21
C HIS A 105 14.49 -6.70 -12.62
N PRO A 106 15.66 -7.19 -12.12
CA PRO A 106 16.98 -6.69 -12.47
C PRO A 106 17.44 -7.12 -13.88
N VAL A 107 16.65 -7.98 -14.53
CA VAL A 107 16.88 -8.50 -15.88
C VAL A 107 15.62 -8.33 -16.72
N CYS A 108 15.82 -8.02 -18.00
CA CYS A 108 14.74 -7.87 -18.95
C CYS A 108 14.10 -9.23 -19.26
N LEU A 109 12.80 -9.38 -18.99
CA LEU A 109 12.04 -10.60 -19.30
C LEU A 109 11.94 -10.91 -20.79
N TYR A 110 12.25 -9.95 -21.67
CA TYR A 110 12.16 -10.12 -23.13
C TYR A 110 13.47 -10.59 -23.76
N CYS A 111 14.61 -10.05 -23.34
CA CYS A 111 15.91 -10.31 -23.99
C CYS A 111 17.02 -10.74 -23.03
N GLY A 112 16.75 -10.82 -21.72
CA GLY A 112 17.73 -11.24 -20.71
C GLY A 112 18.79 -10.19 -20.35
N ALA A 113 18.81 -9.02 -20.99
CA ALA A 113 19.76 -7.97 -20.65
C ALA A 113 19.55 -7.45 -19.21
N VAL A 114 20.65 -7.16 -18.51
CA VAL A 114 20.61 -6.53 -17.19
C VAL A 114 20.06 -5.11 -17.33
N VAL A 115 19.14 -4.75 -16.44
CA VAL A 115 18.54 -3.42 -16.37
C VAL A 115 19.08 -2.78 -15.12
N ASP A 116 20.05 -1.86 -15.29
CA ASP A 116 20.55 -1.06 -14.19
C ASP A 116 19.40 -0.18 -13.66
N ARG A 117 19.15 -0.28 -12.36
CA ARG A 117 18.11 0.50 -11.68
C ARG A 117 18.74 1.15 -10.46
N ASP A 118 18.42 2.41 -10.29
CA ASP A 118 18.73 3.12 -9.05
C ASP A 118 18.11 2.36 -7.86
N PRO A 119 18.89 1.98 -6.83
CA PRO A 119 18.37 1.33 -5.62
C PRO A 119 17.27 2.14 -4.92
N PHE A 120 17.21 3.44 -5.17
CA PHE A 120 16.19 4.35 -4.64
C PHE A 120 15.03 4.60 -5.62
N ALA A 121 15.06 4.01 -6.82
CA ALA A 121 13.92 4.03 -7.74
C ALA A 121 12.75 3.24 -7.14
N ARG A 122 11.57 3.86 -7.09
CA ARG A 122 10.35 3.35 -6.44
C ARG A 122 9.34 2.81 -7.43
#